data_AF-A0A6P1KXW2-F1
#
_entry.id   AF-A0A6P1KXW2-F1
#
_cell.length_a   1.000
_cell.length_b   1.000
_cell.length_c   1.000
_cell.angle_alpha   90.00
_cell.angle_beta   90.00
_cell.angle_gamma   90.00
#
_symmetry.space_group_name_H-M   'P 1'
#
loop_
_entity.id
_entity.type
_entity.pdbx_description
1 polymer ?
#
loop_
_entity_poly.entity_id
_entity_poly.type
_entity_poly.pdbx_seq_one_letter_code
_entity_poly.pdbx_strand_id
1 'polypeptide(L)'
;MSWHPTKSCKRYLLNSIAVSIAMLACPPIPTVAQFIPTVEPTEIYQLATPQRLRIPPISQSEISVTAKSESVSNPGDLLAPPQFNTLIVREFPNIWQMRVPVDQVNLLYATYEMKAENGRSNAISSEQRSNSAVQVVVEPLPIIEISRDPNSNTALVQGGFRLKMDISGTQVAGQYAGELAVVVDRR
;
A
#
# COMPACT_ATOMS: atom_id res chain seq x y z
N MET A 1 11.46 -49.79 -59.53
CA MET A 1 12.23 -48.87 -58.66
C MET A 1 11.25 -47.97 -57.94
N SER A 2 11.02 -48.17 -56.64
CA SER A 2 10.07 -47.39 -55.85
C SER A 2 10.75 -46.17 -55.24
N TRP A 3 10.00 -45.07 -55.13
CA TRP A 3 10.36 -43.87 -54.38
C TRP A 3 9.39 -43.74 -53.21
N HIS A 4 9.90 -43.57 -51.98
CA HIS A 4 9.10 -43.20 -50.81
C HIS A 4 9.24 -41.69 -50.49
N PRO A 5 8.17 -41.04 -50.01
CA PRO A 5 8.10 -39.59 -49.86
C PRO A 5 8.56 -39.09 -48.48
N THR A 6 9.35 -38.02 -48.46
CA THR A 6 9.63 -37.21 -47.26
C THR A 6 8.72 -35.98 -47.22
N LYS A 7 7.62 -36.03 -46.45
CA LYS A 7 6.83 -34.82 -46.13
C LYS A 7 6.19 -34.93 -44.74
N SER A 8 6.87 -34.48 -43.68
CA SER A 8 6.22 -34.25 -42.37
C SER A 8 6.92 -33.26 -41.42
N CYS A 9 7.82 -32.38 -41.90
CA CYS A 9 8.52 -31.46 -40.98
C CYS A 9 8.03 -29.99 -41.05
N LYS A 10 7.38 -29.55 -42.14
CA LYS A 10 7.08 -28.12 -42.37
C LYS A 10 5.84 -27.57 -41.64
N ARG A 11 4.92 -28.41 -41.15
CA ARG A 11 3.67 -27.94 -40.52
C ARG A 11 3.81 -27.51 -39.05
N TYR A 12 4.79 -28.04 -38.33
CA TYR A 12 4.95 -27.75 -36.89
C TYR A 12 5.67 -26.43 -36.62
N LEU A 13 6.62 -26.04 -37.46
CA LEU A 13 7.37 -24.78 -37.31
C LEU A 13 6.47 -23.53 -37.46
N LEU A 14 5.53 -23.55 -38.41
CA LEU A 14 4.63 -22.42 -38.66
C LEU A 14 3.65 -22.15 -37.51
N ASN A 15 3.18 -23.20 -36.82
CA ASN A 15 2.26 -23.01 -35.69
C ASN A 15 2.95 -22.47 -34.42
N SER A 16 4.25 -22.74 -34.24
CA SER A 16 4.98 -22.24 -33.07
C SER A 16 5.24 -20.73 -33.10
N ILE A 17 5.35 -20.14 -34.29
CA ILE A 17 5.58 -18.69 -34.45
C ILE A 17 4.28 -17.91 -34.24
N ALA A 18 3.14 -18.45 -34.68
CA ALA A 18 1.84 -17.79 -34.55
C ALA A 18 1.40 -17.63 -33.07
N VAL A 19 1.76 -18.58 -32.20
CA VAL A 19 1.42 -18.49 -30.77
C VAL A 19 2.27 -17.42 -30.04
N SER A 20 3.51 -17.22 -30.45
CA SER A 20 4.41 -16.22 -29.83
C SER A 20 4.02 -14.77 -30.14
N ILE A 21 3.37 -14.50 -31.29
CA ILE A 21 2.92 -13.15 -31.65
C ILE A 21 1.67 -12.75 -30.84
N ALA A 22 0.83 -13.71 -30.44
CA ALA A 22 -0.38 -13.42 -29.67
C ALA A 22 -0.09 -12.96 -28.22
N MET A 23 1.04 -13.34 -27.63
CA MET A 23 1.41 -12.89 -26.27
C MET A 23 1.98 -11.46 -26.22
N LEU A 24 2.49 -10.92 -27.33
CA LEU A 24 3.06 -9.57 -27.38
C LEU A 24 2.02 -8.45 -27.59
N ALA A 25 0.76 -8.81 -27.85
CA ALA A 25 -0.33 -7.87 -28.10
C ALA A 25 -1.19 -7.58 -26.85
N CYS A 26 -0.82 -8.11 -25.67
CA CYS A 26 -1.47 -7.68 -24.44
C CYS A 26 -0.98 -6.28 -24.08
N PRO A 27 -1.83 -5.24 -24.13
CA PRO A 27 -1.46 -3.95 -23.58
C PRO A 27 -1.13 -4.14 -22.10
N PRO A 28 -0.07 -3.51 -21.58
CA PRO A 28 0.19 -3.54 -20.15
C PRO A 28 -1.05 -3.04 -19.42
N ILE A 29 -1.54 -3.82 -18.46
CA ILE A 29 -2.60 -3.38 -17.55
C ILE A 29 -2.08 -2.08 -16.92
N PRO A 30 -2.77 -0.94 -17.12
CA PRO A 30 -2.32 0.30 -16.52
C PRO A 30 -2.39 0.12 -15.01
N THR A 31 -1.22 0.01 -14.39
CA THR A 31 -1.10 0.07 -12.93
C THR A 31 -1.31 1.54 -12.60
N VAL A 32 -2.54 1.91 -12.24
CA VAL A 32 -2.82 3.26 -11.76
C VAL A 32 -2.14 3.37 -10.40
N ALA A 33 -0.93 3.92 -10.39
CA ALA A 33 -0.35 4.45 -9.17
C ALA A 33 -1.34 5.49 -8.65
N GLN A 34 -1.90 5.25 -7.46
CA GLN A 34 -2.78 6.21 -6.80
C GLN A 34 -1.91 7.39 -6.35
N PHE A 35 -1.67 8.34 -7.26
CA PHE A 35 -1.09 9.61 -6.93
C PHE A 35 -2.20 10.44 -6.29
N ILE A 36 -2.09 10.69 -4.98
CA ILE A 36 -2.94 11.68 -4.34
C ILE A 36 -2.31 13.03 -4.68
N PRO A 37 -2.94 13.88 -5.53
CA PRO A 37 -2.39 15.18 -5.84
C PRO A 37 -2.35 16.00 -4.55
N THR A 38 -1.15 16.24 -4.03
CA THR A 38 -0.97 17.13 -2.88
C THR A 38 -0.88 18.53 -3.44
N VAL A 39 -1.89 19.36 -3.17
CA VAL A 39 -1.87 20.78 -3.55
C VAL A 39 -0.78 21.46 -2.74
N GLU A 40 0.15 22.16 -3.38
CA GLU A 40 1.20 22.86 -2.63
C GLU A 40 0.57 23.96 -1.76
N PRO A 41 0.91 24.05 -0.45
CA PRO A 41 0.39 25.09 0.42
C PRO A 41 0.92 26.46 0.00
N THR A 42 0.00 27.41 -0.18
CA THR A 42 0.32 28.80 -0.55
C THR A 42 0.67 29.67 0.66
N GLU A 43 0.13 29.36 1.84
CA GLU A 43 0.33 30.15 3.07
C GLU A 43 1.21 29.41 4.09
N ILE A 44 1.90 30.18 4.94
CA ILE A 44 2.69 29.63 6.05
C ILE A 44 1.74 29.01 7.08
N TYR A 45 2.06 27.80 7.54
CA TYR A 45 1.25 26.96 8.43
C TYR A 45 -0.06 26.46 7.81
N GLN A 46 -0.25 26.62 6.50
CA GLN A 46 -1.35 25.96 5.82
C GLN A 46 -1.00 24.50 5.60
N LEU A 47 -1.81 23.61 6.16
CA LEU A 47 -1.68 22.18 5.96
C LEU A 47 -2.39 21.78 4.67
N ALA A 48 -1.62 21.27 3.71
CA ALA A 48 -2.15 20.65 2.52
C ALA A 48 -2.27 19.13 2.73
N THR A 49 -3.46 18.67 3.09
CA THR A 49 -3.79 17.24 3.26
C THR A 49 -4.98 16.83 2.40
N PRO A 50 -5.03 15.59 1.89
CA PRO A 50 -6.30 14.92 1.69
C PRO A 50 -6.96 14.70 3.06
N GLN A 51 -8.18 15.21 3.25
CA GLN A 51 -8.91 15.05 4.52
C GLN A 51 -9.41 13.61 4.76
N ARG A 52 -9.36 12.75 3.73
CA ARG A 52 -9.80 11.36 3.79
C ARG A 52 -8.85 10.50 2.97
N LEU A 53 -8.22 9.51 3.61
CA LEU A 53 -7.35 8.54 2.99
C LEU A 53 -8.03 7.18 2.94
N ARG A 54 -8.28 6.66 1.74
CA ARG A 54 -8.77 5.30 1.58
C ARG A 54 -7.59 4.34 1.61
N ILE A 55 -7.60 3.41 2.57
CA ILE A 55 -6.59 2.37 2.66
C ILE A 55 -6.83 1.36 1.54
N PRO A 56 -5.82 1.03 0.70
CA PRO A 56 -5.99 0.02 -0.34
C PRO A 56 -6.42 -1.33 0.26
N PRO A 57 -7.09 -2.22 -0.49
CA PRO A 57 -7.36 -3.57 -0.03
C PRO A 57 -6.07 -4.31 0.33
N ILE A 58 -6.14 -5.28 1.25
CA ILE A 58 -5.00 -6.17 1.53
C ILE A 58 -4.75 -7.04 0.30
N SER A 59 -3.54 -6.96 -0.26
CA SER A 59 -3.14 -7.78 -1.39
C SER A 59 -2.75 -9.19 -0.93
N GLN A 60 -2.92 -10.17 -1.82
CA GLN A 60 -2.50 -11.55 -1.52
C GLN A 60 -0.99 -11.65 -1.25
N SER A 61 -0.18 -10.80 -1.89
CA SER A 61 1.27 -10.74 -1.65
C SER A 61 1.65 -10.27 -0.25
N GLU A 62 0.76 -9.54 0.45
CA GLU A 62 0.96 -9.15 1.84
C GLU A 62 0.59 -10.26 2.83
N ILE A 63 -0.06 -11.33 2.35
CA ILE A 63 -0.40 -12.52 3.11
C ILE A 63 0.59 -13.62 2.73
N SER A 64 1.61 -13.78 3.57
CA SER A 64 2.69 -14.75 3.40
C SER A 64 2.57 -15.87 4.42
N VAL A 65 2.81 -17.11 3.97
CA VAL A 65 3.00 -18.24 4.88
C VAL A 65 4.26 -17.97 5.71
N THR A 66 4.13 -17.99 7.03
CA THR A 66 5.20 -17.62 7.95
C THR A 66 6.30 -18.68 8.00
N ALA A 67 5.97 -19.93 7.68
CA ALA A 67 6.90 -21.05 7.57
C ALA A 67 7.00 -21.54 6.12
N LYS A 68 8.17 -21.35 5.50
CA LYS A 68 8.41 -21.67 4.07
C LYS A 68 8.49 -23.16 3.77
N SER A 69 8.84 -23.98 4.77
CA SER A 69 8.90 -25.44 4.72
C SER A 69 9.25 -25.93 6.13
N GLU A 70 8.27 -26.39 6.88
CA GLU A 70 8.50 -26.98 8.20
C GLU A 70 8.57 -28.50 8.03
N SER A 71 9.71 -29.10 8.39
CA SER A 71 9.80 -30.56 8.46
C SER A 71 9.08 -31.02 9.72
N VAL A 72 7.87 -31.55 9.55
CA VAL A 72 7.03 -31.94 10.66
C VAL A 72 7.51 -33.26 11.28
N SER A 73 7.66 -33.23 12.61
CA SER A 73 8.20 -34.35 13.40
C SER A 73 7.12 -35.32 13.86
N ASN A 74 5.85 -34.90 13.79
CA ASN A 74 4.69 -35.64 14.25
C ASN A 74 3.62 -35.69 13.14
N PRO A 75 3.01 -36.87 12.86
CA PRO A 75 1.92 -36.98 11.89
C PRO A 75 0.74 -36.03 12.15
N GLY A 76 0.48 -35.64 13.40
CA GLY A 76 -0.57 -34.68 13.75
C GLY A 76 -0.35 -33.29 13.16
N ASP A 77 0.91 -32.90 12.94
CA ASP A 77 1.25 -31.57 12.45
C ASP A 77 1.07 -31.45 10.92
N LEU A 78 0.93 -32.57 10.19
CA LEU A 78 0.56 -32.58 8.77
C LEU A 78 -0.86 -32.06 8.53
N LEU A 79 -1.70 -32.10 9.56
CA LEU A 79 -3.08 -31.61 9.53
C LEU A 79 -3.20 -30.19 10.13
N ALA A 80 -2.11 -29.63 10.65
CA ALA A 80 -2.13 -28.28 11.18
C ALA A 80 -2.36 -27.28 10.04
N PRO A 81 -3.24 -26.27 10.24
CA PRO A 81 -3.46 -25.25 9.23
C PRO A 81 -2.17 -24.45 8.99
N PRO A 82 -1.93 -23.98 7.75
CA PRO A 82 -0.77 -23.15 7.45
C PRO A 82 -0.81 -21.86 8.28
N GLN A 83 0.32 -21.50 8.88
CA GLN A 83 0.47 -20.25 9.61
C GLN A 83 0.75 -19.12 8.62
N PHE A 84 -0.01 -18.03 8.72
CA PHE A 84 0.17 -16.81 7.93
C PHE A 84 0.62 -15.66 8.82
N ASN A 85 1.29 -14.67 8.24
CA ASN A 85 1.57 -13.43 8.97
C ASN A 85 0.25 -12.78 9.43
N THR A 86 0.24 -12.35 10.68
CA THR A 86 -0.91 -11.66 11.28
C THR A 86 -0.75 -10.15 11.28
N LEU A 87 0.43 -9.63 10.96
CA LEU A 87 0.73 -8.21 10.95
C LEU A 87 1.03 -7.75 9.51
N ILE A 88 0.36 -6.70 9.08
CA ILE A 88 0.64 -6.00 7.84
C ILE A 88 1.10 -4.59 8.17
N VAL A 89 2.21 -4.17 7.57
CA VAL A 89 2.79 -2.84 7.75
C VAL A 89 2.78 -2.11 6.40
N ARG A 90 2.21 -0.90 6.38
CA ARG A 90 2.19 -0.04 5.20
C ARG A 90 2.71 1.33 5.53
N GLU A 91 3.43 1.93 4.60
CA GLU A 91 3.91 3.29 4.72
C GLU A 91 3.18 4.18 3.74
N PHE A 92 2.72 5.31 4.24
CA PHE A 92 2.04 6.35 3.49
C PHE A 92 2.91 7.61 3.60
N PRO A 93 3.95 7.73 2.77
CA PRO A 93 4.76 8.95 2.71
C PRO A 93 3.96 10.07 2.03
N ASN A 94 4.38 11.31 2.29
CA ASN A 94 3.91 12.50 1.57
C ASN A 94 2.39 12.70 1.64
N ILE A 95 1.80 12.41 2.80
CA ILE A 95 0.35 12.55 3.03
C ILE A 95 -0.03 14.00 3.27
N TRP A 96 0.91 14.80 3.74
CA TRP A 96 0.68 16.21 3.95
C TRP A 96 1.91 17.03 3.62
N GLN A 97 1.66 18.27 3.25
CA GLN A 97 2.68 19.29 3.07
C GLN A 97 2.33 20.53 3.86
N MET A 98 3.35 21.23 4.34
CA MET A 98 3.19 22.51 5.02
C MET A 98 4.35 23.43 4.69
N ARG A 99 4.04 24.71 4.49
CA ARG A 99 5.07 25.75 4.37
C ARG A 99 5.35 26.33 5.76
N VAL A 100 6.61 26.36 6.18
CA VAL A 100 7.02 26.87 7.50
C VAL A 100 8.25 27.75 7.40
N PRO A 101 8.54 28.61 8.39
CA PRO A 101 9.83 29.27 8.50
C PRO A 101 10.97 28.25 8.66
N VAL A 102 12.11 28.53 8.02
CA VAL A 102 13.26 27.62 7.97
C VAL A 102 13.79 27.24 9.36
N ASP A 103 13.74 28.19 10.30
CA ASP A 103 14.17 28.03 11.70
C ASP A 103 13.27 27.06 12.49
N GLN A 104 12.05 26.80 12.00
CA GLN A 104 11.04 26.01 12.73
C GLN A 104 10.88 24.59 12.21
N VAL A 105 11.57 24.21 11.13
CA VAL A 105 11.47 22.86 10.52
C VAL A 105 11.68 21.75 11.56
N ASN A 106 12.69 21.89 12.42
CA ASN A 106 13.04 20.89 13.43
C ASN A 106 12.16 20.92 14.69
N LEU A 107 11.24 21.88 14.80
CA LEU A 107 10.32 22.01 15.93
C LEU A 107 8.96 21.37 15.67
N LEU A 108 8.74 20.88 14.45
CA LEU A 108 7.46 20.31 14.06
C LEU A 108 7.29 18.88 14.58
N TYR A 109 6.06 18.55 14.93
CA TYR A 109 5.61 17.18 15.10
C TYR A 109 4.21 17.02 14.54
N ALA A 110 3.88 15.81 14.10
CA ALA A 110 2.57 15.48 13.57
C ALA A 110 1.92 14.40 14.42
N THR A 111 0.65 14.60 14.74
CA THR A 111 -0.22 13.62 15.37
C THR A 111 -1.26 13.14 14.38
N TYR A 112 -1.61 11.86 14.50
CA TYR A 112 -2.47 11.17 13.56
C TYR A 112 -3.56 10.45 14.34
N GLU A 113 -4.80 10.61 13.91
CA GLU A 113 -5.94 9.87 14.43
C GLU A 113 -6.62 9.14 13.29
N MET A 114 -6.83 7.83 13.45
CA MET A 114 -7.58 7.01 12.50
C MET A 114 -8.96 6.72 13.05
N LYS A 115 -9.98 6.91 12.22
CA LYS A 115 -11.37 6.57 12.54
C LYS A 115 -11.94 5.67 11.45
N ALA A 116 -12.46 4.51 11.81
CA ALA A 116 -13.16 3.65 10.89
C ALA A 116 -14.49 4.29 10.44
N GLU A 117 -15.01 3.91 9.28
CA GLU A 117 -16.30 4.41 8.78
C GLU A 117 -17.47 4.02 9.70
N ASN A 118 -17.34 2.92 10.45
CA ASN A 118 -18.30 2.52 11.48
C ASN A 118 -18.15 3.29 12.80
N GLY A 119 -17.28 4.30 12.86
CA GLY A 119 -17.07 5.17 14.01
C GLY A 119 -16.06 4.67 15.04
N ARG A 120 -15.50 3.46 14.89
CA ARG A 120 -14.46 2.95 15.82
C ARG A 120 -13.15 3.73 15.66
N SER A 121 -12.57 4.16 16.77
CA SER A 121 -11.26 4.81 16.80
C SER A 121 -10.13 3.80 16.65
N ASN A 122 -9.02 4.24 16.06
CA ASN A 122 -7.82 3.45 15.82
C ASN A 122 -8.10 2.14 15.08
N ALA A 123 -9.05 2.19 14.15
CA ALA A 123 -9.46 1.03 13.37
C ALA A 123 -9.77 1.42 11.93
N ILE A 124 -9.80 0.41 11.07
CA ILE A 124 -10.37 0.48 9.71
C ILE A 124 -11.51 -0.52 9.62
N SER A 125 -12.62 -0.16 8.98
CA SER A 125 -13.80 -1.04 8.85
C SER A 125 -13.91 -1.62 7.45
N SER A 126 -14.47 -2.82 7.35
CA SER A 126 -14.78 -3.40 6.04
C SER A 126 -15.90 -2.62 5.36
N GLU A 127 -15.71 -2.27 4.10
CA GLU A 127 -16.74 -1.60 3.30
C GLU A 127 -17.96 -2.50 3.02
N GLN A 128 -17.76 -3.83 3.10
CA GLN A 128 -18.81 -4.83 2.84
C GLN A 128 -19.56 -5.22 4.11
N ARG A 129 -18.94 -5.07 5.29
CA ARG A 129 -19.48 -5.49 6.58
C ARG A 129 -19.12 -4.47 7.66
N SER A 130 -20.07 -3.61 8.01
CA SER A 130 -19.88 -2.54 9.01
C SER A 130 -19.51 -3.05 10.42
N ASN A 131 -19.84 -4.30 10.75
CA ASN A 131 -19.48 -4.93 12.02
C ASN A 131 -18.04 -5.47 12.06
N SER A 132 -17.36 -5.55 10.91
CA SER A 132 -15.96 -5.99 10.81
C SER A 132 -15.04 -4.78 10.86
N ALA A 133 -14.10 -4.77 11.81
CA ALA A 133 -13.06 -3.76 11.90
C ALA A 133 -11.73 -4.38 12.31
N VAL A 134 -10.65 -3.84 11.75
CA VAL A 134 -9.27 -4.21 12.03
C VAL A 134 -8.67 -3.13 12.91
N GLN A 135 -8.07 -3.54 14.02
CA GLN A 135 -7.32 -2.61 14.88
C GLN A 135 -6.07 -2.15 14.16
N VAL A 136 -5.78 -0.85 14.21
CA VAL A 136 -4.59 -0.28 13.61
C VAL A 136 -3.77 0.52 14.63
N VAL A 137 -2.47 0.55 14.39
CA VAL A 137 -1.54 1.46 15.05
C VAL A 137 -0.97 2.38 13.98
N VAL A 138 -1.00 3.69 14.26
CA VAL A 138 -0.46 4.72 13.38
C VAL A 138 0.80 5.28 14.02
N GLU A 139 1.91 5.21 13.30
CA GLU A 139 3.20 5.74 13.72
C GLU A 139 3.63 6.88 12.79
N PRO A 140 4.03 8.05 13.31
CA PRO A 140 4.52 9.15 12.48
C PRO A 140 5.80 8.73 11.74
N LEU A 141 5.88 9.04 10.45
CA LEU A 141 7.16 9.01 9.71
C LEU A 141 7.92 10.32 9.96
N PRO A 142 9.25 10.34 9.76
CA PRO A 142 10.02 11.56 9.85
C PRO A 142 9.47 12.66 8.94
N ILE A 143 9.40 13.88 9.46
CA ILE A 143 9.12 15.08 8.66
C ILE A 143 10.38 15.42 7.88
N ILE A 144 10.25 15.64 6.57
CA ILE A 144 11.38 15.95 5.69
C ILE A 144 11.18 17.29 4.99
N GLU A 145 12.27 18.06 4.88
CA GLU A 145 12.35 19.28 4.08
C GLU A 145 12.46 18.90 2.59
N ILE A 146 11.54 19.38 1.77
CA ILE A 146 11.48 19.10 0.33
C ILE A 146 12.15 20.23 -0.46
N SER A 147 11.94 21.47 -0.01
CA SER A 147 12.48 22.66 -0.66
C SER A 147 12.62 23.82 0.33
N ARG A 148 13.46 24.78 -0.03
CA ARG A 148 13.71 26.00 0.72
C ARG A 148 13.69 27.19 -0.23
N ASP A 149 12.96 28.22 0.15
CA ASP A 149 12.96 29.51 -0.53
C ASP A 149 13.75 30.55 0.29
N PRO A 150 14.96 30.92 -0.15
CA PRO A 150 15.78 31.90 0.56
C PRO A 150 15.19 33.32 0.50
N ASN A 151 14.33 33.64 -0.47
CA ASN A 151 13.76 34.98 -0.61
C ASN A 151 12.67 35.23 0.45
N SER A 152 11.87 34.21 0.75
CA SER A 152 10.81 34.27 1.77
C SER A 152 11.23 33.73 3.13
N ASN A 153 12.44 33.16 3.26
CA ASN A 153 12.91 32.43 4.44
C ASN A 153 11.93 31.32 4.87
N THR A 154 11.33 30.63 3.90
CA THR A 154 10.41 29.52 4.14
C THR A 154 10.97 28.20 3.62
N ALA A 155 10.51 27.11 4.20
CA ALA A 155 10.76 25.74 3.79
C ALA A 155 9.42 25.05 3.54
N LEU A 156 9.37 24.22 2.50
CA LEU A 156 8.29 23.28 2.27
C LEU A 156 8.68 21.96 2.91
N VAL A 157 7.87 21.49 3.85
CA VAL A 157 8.06 20.20 4.51
C VAL A 157 6.93 19.23 4.14
N GLN A 158 7.22 17.93 4.20
CA GLN A 158 6.21 16.88 4.12
C GLN A 158 6.35 15.88 5.26
N GLY A 159 5.23 15.25 5.58
CA GLY A 159 5.19 14.11 6.48
C GLY A 159 4.26 13.02 5.98
N GLY A 160 4.31 11.90 6.70
CA GLY A 160 3.56 10.70 6.40
C GLY A 160 3.44 9.84 7.64
N PHE A 161 2.88 8.65 7.50
CA PHE A 161 2.72 7.74 8.61
C PHE A 161 2.90 6.29 8.17
N ARG A 162 3.21 5.43 9.14
CA ARG A 162 3.23 3.98 9.01
C ARG A 162 1.99 3.43 9.69
N LEU A 163 1.23 2.64 8.95
CA LEU A 163 0.05 1.91 9.42
C LEU A 163 0.43 0.47 9.72
N LYS A 164 0.18 0.01 10.94
CA LYS A 164 0.31 -1.39 11.34
C LYS A 164 -1.07 -1.96 11.59
N MET A 165 -1.43 -3.04 10.90
CA MET A 165 -2.73 -3.69 10.95
C MET A 165 -2.55 -5.10 11.51
N ASP A 166 -3.19 -5.39 12.64
CA ASP A 166 -3.27 -6.75 13.18
C ASP A 166 -4.50 -7.44 12.61
N ILE A 167 -4.26 -8.39 11.71
CA ILE A 167 -5.29 -9.15 11.01
C ILE A 167 -5.58 -10.51 11.64
N SER A 168 -4.96 -10.86 12.78
CA SER A 168 -5.14 -12.15 13.46
C SER A 168 -6.60 -12.48 13.78
N GLY A 169 -7.40 -11.46 14.13
CA GLY A 169 -8.82 -11.59 14.45
C GLY A 169 -9.76 -11.40 13.27
N THR A 170 -9.26 -11.06 12.08
CA THR A 170 -10.12 -10.76 10.93
C THR A 170 -10.42 -12.00 10.12
N GLN A 171 -11.71 -12.34 10.04
CA GLN A 171 -12.21 -13.49 9.27
C GLN A 171 -12.68 -13.11 7.85
N VAL A 172 -12.56 -11.83 7.48
CA VAL A 172 -13.18 -11.29 6.25
C VAL A 172 -12.09 -10.69 5.37
N ALA A 173 -11.89 -11.25 4.19
CA ALA A 173 -11.13 -10.61 3.13
C ALA A 173 -11.97 -9.49 2.50
N GLY A 174 -11.36 -8.37 2.10
CA GLY A 174 -12.09 -7.29 1.44
C GLY A 174 -11.39 -5.94 1.44
N GLN A 175 -12.13 -4.92 1.02
CA GLN A 175 -11.71 -3.53 1.07
C GLN A 175 -11.98 -2.96 2.46
N TYR A 176 -11.03 -2.20 2.99
CA TYR A 176 -11.10 -1.57 4.30
C TYR A 176 -10.90 -0.07 4.16
N ALA A 177 -11.74 0.71 4.83
CA ALA A 177 -11.70 2.15 4.77
C ALA A 177 -11.69 2.77 6.17
N GLY A 178 -11.14 3.97 6.23
CA GLY A 178 -11.07 4.82 7.41
C GLY A 178 -10.81 6.27 7.01
N GLU A 179 -10.97 7.16 7.96
CA GLU A 179 -10.65 8.57 7.86
C GLU A 179 -9.44 8.86 8.73
N LEU A 180 -8.48 9.60 8.17
CA LEU A 180 -7.26 10.01 8.86
C LEU A 180 -7.36 11.50 9.15
N ALA A 181 -7.33 11.87 10.42
CA ALA A 181 -7.10 13.24 10.84
C ALA A 181 -5.61 13.44 11.11
N VAL A 182 -5.05 14.52 10.57
CA VAL A 182 -3.65 14.93 10.77
C VAL A 182 -3.66 16.30 11.41
N VAL A 183 -2.91 16.44 12.50
CA VAL A 183 -2.63 17.72 13.13
C VAL A 183 -1.11 17.89 13.16
N VAL A 184 -0.64 19.06 12.74
CA VAL A 184 0.79 19.38 12.76
C VAL A 184 0.99 20.59 13.66
N ASP A 185 1.79 20.39 14.70
CA ASP A 185 2.01 21.36 15.76
C ASP A 185 3.52 21.65 15.91
N ARG A 186 3.79 22.69 16.68
CA ARG A 186 5.15 23.12 17.07
C ARG A 186 5.39 22.73 18.52
N ARG A 187 6.59 22.23 18.80
CA ARG A 187 7.06 21.96 20.17
C ARG A 187 7.29 23.24 20.97
#